data_AF-A0A354YVX5-F1
#
_entry.id   AF-A0A354YVX5-F1
#
_cell.length_a   1.000
_cell.length_b   1.000
_cell.length_c   1.000
_cell.angle_alpha   90.00
_cell.angle_beta   90.00
_cell.angle_gamma   90.00
#
_symmetry.space_group_name_H-M   'P 1'
#
loop_
_entity.id
_entity.type
_entity.pdbx_description
1 polymer ?
#
loop_
_entity_poly.entity_id
_entity_poly.type
_entity_poly.pdbx_seq_one_letter_code
_entity_poly.pdbx_strand_id
1 'polypeptide(L)' 'LEIYLTASIGISLYPKDAKDSRNLINKADLAMYQVKNSEKNDYHFYNSSI' A
#
# COMPACT_ATOMS: atom_id res chain seq x y z
N LEU A 1 -11.55 20.12 21.66
CA LEU A 1 -11.49 18.69 21.27
C LEU A 1 -10.51 18.61 20.13
N GLU A 2 -9.40 17.88 20.28
CA GLU A 2 -8.44 17.68 19.20
C GLU A 2 -8.73 16.35 18.49
N ILE A 3 -8.67 16.36 17.16
CA ILE A 3 -8.91 15.18 16.31
C ILE A 3 -7.59 14.82 15.64
N TYR A 4 -7.19 13.55 15.75
CA TYR A 4 -5.98 13.02 15.14
C TYR A 4 -6.35 12.04 14.03
N LEU A 5 -5.85 12.29 12.83
CA LEU A 5 -6.04 11.42 11.67
C LEU A 5 -4.83 10.49 11.51
N THR A 6 -5.12 9.22 11.24
CA THR A 6 -4.12 8.22 10.88
C THR A 6 -4.32 7.78 9.43
N ALA A 7 -3.25 7.33 8.76
CA ALA A 7 -3.33 6.86 7.38
C ALA A 7 -2.62 5.51 7.22
N SER A 8 -3.14 4.66 6.34
CA SER A 8 -2.48 3.44 5.88
C SER A 8 -2.12 3.62 4.42
N ILE A 9 -0.87 3.40 4.05
CA ILE A 9 -0.34 3.70 2.71
C ILE A 9 0.23 2.45 2.06
N GLY A 10 -0.12 2.20 0.80
CA GLY A 10 0.49 1.13 0.02
C GLY A 10 1.29 1.71 -1.14
N ILE A 11 2.47 1.13 -1.41
CA ILE A 11 3.42 1.65 -2.38
C ILE A 11 3.73 0.56 -3.41
N SER A 12 3.68 0.91 -4.69
CA SER A 12 4.18 0.07 -5.79
C SER A 12 5.17 0.85 -6.66
N LEU A 13 6.12 0.14 -7.26
CA LEU A 13 7.25 0.69 -7.99
C LEU A 13 7.24 0.24 -9.45
N TYR A 14 7.19 1.19 -10.38
CA TYR A 14 7.50 0.92 -11.79
C TYR A 14 9.02 0.80 -11.98
N PRO A 15 9.52 -0.13 -12.82
CA PRO A 15 8.81 -1.22 -13.50
C PRO A 15 8.78 -2.52 -12.68
N LYS A 16 9.26 -2.49 -11.43
CA LYS A 16 9.47 -3.67 -10.57
C LYS A 16 8.17 -4.45 -10.33
N ASP A 17 7.10 -3.76 -9.96
CA ASP A 17 5.86 -4.37 -9.49
C ASP A 17 4.82 -4.54 -10.61
N ALA A 18 4.86 -3.65 -11.62
CA ALA A 18 4.18 -3.82 -12.90
C ALA A 18 4.71 -2.82 -13.95
N LYS A 19 4.36 -3.06 -15.22
CA LYS A 19 4.71 -2.20 -16.37
C LYS A 19 3.54 -1.36 -16.92
N ASP A 20 2.36 -1.48 -16.32
CA ASP A 20 1.16 -0.72 -16.67
C ASP A 20 0.54 -0.10 -15.41
N SER A 21 -0.10 1.05 -15.60
CA SER A 21 -0.66 1.84 -14.50
C SER A 21 -1.74 1.08 -13.73
N ARG A 22 -2.58 0.30 -14.41
CA ARG A 22 -3.67 -0.45 -13.78
C ARG A 22 -3.11 -1.46 -12.79
N ASN A 23 -2.10 -2.23 -13.19
CA ASN A 23 -1.48 -3.19 -12.30
C ASN A 23 -0.69 -2.52 -11.18
N LEU A 24 0.01 -1.40 -11.42
CA LEU A 24 0.67 -0.65 -10.35
C LEU A 24 -0.31 -0.19 -9.27
N ILE A 25 -1.46 0.38 -9.66
CA ILE A 25 -2.50 0.81 -8.72
C ILE A 25 -3.01 -0.38 -7.92
N ASN A 26 -3.32 -1.50 -8.59
CA ASN A 26 -3.78 -2.71 -7.92
C ASN A 26 -2.73 -3.23 -6.90
N LYS A 27 -1.45 -3.24 -7.26
CA LYS A 27 -0.37 -3.65 -6.34
C LYS A 27 -0.23 -2.71 -5.13
N ALA A 28 -0.36 -1.40 -5.34
CA ALA A 28 -0.34 -0.43 -4.24
C ALA A 28 -1.56 -0.60 -3.33
N ASP A 29 -2.75 -0.86 -3.88
CA ASP A 29 -3.96 -1.10 -3.10
C ASP A 29 -3.85 -2.38 -2.25
N LEU A 30 -3.29 -3.45 -2.82
CA LEU A 30 -2.98 -4.68 -2.07
C LEU A 30 -2.02 -4.42 -0.90
N ALA A 31 -0.94 -3.66 -1.12
CA ALA A 31 0.00 -3.30 -0.06
C ALA A 31 -0.65 -2.44 1.02
N MET A 32 -1.51 -1.49 0.64
CA MET A 32 -2.28 -0.67 1.59
C MET A 32 -3.24 -1.52 2.40
N TYR A 33 -3.89 -2.49 1.76
CA TYR A 33 -4.82 -3.40 2.41
C TYR A 33 -4.11 -4.25 3.47
N GLN A 34 -2.87 -4.69 3.21
CA GLN A 34 -2.04 -5.36 4.21
C GLN A 34 -1.79 -4.48 5.43
N VAL A 35 -1.37 -3.22 5.23
CA VAL A 35 -1.20 -2.26 6.35
C VAL A 35 -2.49 -2.13 7.17
N LYS A 36 -3.64 -2.00 6.51
CA LYS A 36 -4.93 -1.86 7.23
C LYS A 36 -5.25 -3.08 8.11
N ASN A 37 -4.78 -4.27 7.73
CA ASN A 37 -5.07 -5.53 8.40
C ASN A 37 -3.98 -5.99 9.39
N SER A 38 -2.72 -5.56 9.21
CA SER A 38 -1.62 -5.87 10.13
C SER A 38 -1.39 -4.73 11.13
N GLU A 39 -0.84 -3.62 10.64
CA GLU A 39 -0.31 -2.50 11.42
C GLU A 39 -0.95 -1.20 10.89
N LYS A 40 -2.09 -0.84 11.48
CA LYS A 40 -2.81 0.39 11.16
C LYS A 40 -1.90 1.60 11.46
N ASN A 41 -2.02 2.66 10.66
CA ASN A 41 -1.18 3.87 10.73
C ASN A 41 0.28 3.67 10.26
N ASP A 42 0.50 2.87 9.21
CA ASP A 42 1.84 2.65 8.63
C ASP A 42 1.82 2.65 7.08
N TYR A 43 2.94 2.29 6.45
CA TYR A 43 3.08 2.14 5.00
C TYR A 43 3.84 0.87 4.61
N HIS A 44 3.37 0.15 3.59
CA HIS A 44 4.07 -1.02 3.05
C HIS A 44 4.35 -0.87 1.55
N PHE A 45 5.50 -1.36 1.13
CA PHE A 45 5.76 -1.65 -0.28
C PHE A 45 5.09 -2.95 -0.68
N TYR A 46 4.64 -3.02 -1.93
CA TYR A 46 4.17 -4.27 -2.50
C TYR A 46 5.29 -5.31 -2.46
N ASN A 47 4.92 -6.50 -1.99
CA ASN A 47 5.80 -7.65 -1.94
C ASN A 47 5.05 -8.85 -2.53
N SER A 48 5.59 -9.44 -3.59
CA SER A 48 5.01 -10.61 -4.25
C SER A 48 5.24 -11.93 -3.50
N SER A 49 6.06 -11.93 -2.46
CA SER A 49 6.36 -13.10 -1.63
C SER A 49 5.39 -13.28 -0.45
N ILE A 50 4.39 -12.40 -0.33
CA ILE A 50 3.33 -12.46 0.67
C ILE A 50 2.03 -12.87 -0.02
#